data_AF-H1YE94-F1
#
_entry.id   AF-H1YE94-F1
#
_cell.length_a   1.000
_cell.length_b   1.000
_cell.length_c   1.000
_cell.angle_alpha   90.00
_cell.angle_beta   90.00
_cell.angle_gamma   90.00
#
_symmetry.space_group_name_H-M   'P 1'
#
loop_
_entity.id
_entity.type
_entity.pdbx_description
1 polymer ?
#
loop_
_entity_poly.entity_id
_entity_poly.type
_entity_poly.pdbx_seq_one_letter_code
_entity_poly.pdbx_strand_id
1 'polypeptide(L)'
;MSKMTALALIVGNANYPGRYKLNNAVNDAKDIAAKLMKLGFAVKRVTDCTIETFERNVSEYGEELKGYDVGLFYFSGHGLQSKGKNYLTAIDTNFNDEASVHRTAYYLGEVIEYMQVAQTKINIIILDACRDNPLADKYRSIGSEGLAPIHAPKGTIIAFSTSPGEKAKDSGSGNNSIYTGALLNHIEDANIPLEEFFKRVRTSVFDLSDGKQTSWEHTSLIGNFFFNSGQLIHSPDLPYRDDCISDKDFISSGSAVDNIITEMKSHDWYKQKAAIAKLNQLSPATIDDSSKFLVGRNILQVADGTERSALWIINNLDTWVSKYSVNGENHVLNGILYEIYFNPEGVFRNGNYKSDLLEAVCKLQTNKSYIKSFEFIKNQLSPFQDYIFYIPGISPKACAIEIKGEEEIFLASGKERKAFKVKSIKHENVELMEPYKDDEWNVAMVSKDEFMTTLCKQLCVPKSMLRVSCNKDLKDFNKIYIPDSFKLYRQD
;
A
#
# COMPACT_ATOMS: atom_id res chain seq x y z
N MET A 1 4.94 -20.72 -10.73
CA MET A 1 6.12 -20.04 -10.15
C MET A 1 6.06 -20.23 -8.64
N SER A 2 7.18 -20.40 -7.95
CA SER A 2 7.16 -20.31 -6.48
C SER A 2 6.78 -18.89 -6.08
N LYS A 3 5.92 -18.75 -5.07
CA LYS A 3 5.66 -17.43 -4.48
C LYS A 3 6.95 -16.92 -3.80
N MET A 4 7.08 -15.60 -3.72
CA MET A 4 8.22 -14.89 -3.15
C MET A 4 7.71 -13.75 -2.29
N THR A 5 8.39 -13.46 -1.18
CA THR A 5 8.14 -12.25 -0.40
C THR A 5 9.05 -11.13 -0.86
N ALA A 6 8.52 -9.92 -0.92
CA ALA A 6 9.31 -8.76 -1.34
C ALA A 6 9.14 -7.57 -0.39
N LEU A 7 10.26 -6.92 -0.05
CA LEU A 7 10.29 -5.71 0.77
C LEU A 7 10.95 -4.56 0.00
N ALA A 8 10.26 -3.43 -0.05
CA ALA A 8 10.76 -2.20 -0.66
C ALA A 8 10.99 -1.09 0.38
N LEU A 9 12.16 -0.46 0.34
CA LEU A 9 12.39 0.86 0.96
C LEU A 9 12.38 1.92 -0.13
N ILE A 10 11.52 2.93 0.03
CA ILE A 10 11.28 3.96 -0.97
C ILE A 10 11.51 5.32 -0.32
N VAL A 11 12.50 6.06 -0.81
CA VAL A 11 12.90 7.35 -0.26
C VAL A 11 12.65 8.45 -1.30
N GLY A 12 11.90 9.48 -0.92
CA GLY A 12 11.62 10.65 -1.75
C GLY A 12 11.97 11.95 -1.02
N ASN A 13 13.07 12.60 -1.40
CA ASN A 13 13.52 13.83 -0.77
C ASN A 13 13.33 15.00 -1.73
N ALA A 14 12.45 15.95 -1.39
CA ALA A 14 12.13 17.11 -2.21
C ALA A 14 12.35 18.44 -1.49
N ASN A 15 12.08 18.52 -0.20
CA ASN A 15 12.03 19.79 0.55
C ASN A 15 13.40 20.27 1.06
N TYR A 16 14.41 20.27 0.18
CA TYR A 16 15.72 20.84 0.48
C TYR A 16 15.64 22.36 0.69
N PRO A 17 16.53 22.95 1.51
CA PRO A 17 16.55 24.38 1.75
C PRO A 17 16.93 25.19 0.50
N GLY A 18 16.21 26.30 0.29
CA GLY A 18 16.54 27.31 -0.72
C GLY A 18 16.37 26.80 -2.16
N ARG A 19 17.39 27.03 -2.99
CA ARG A 19 17.36 26.76 -4.44
C ARG A 19 17.39 25.27 -4.82
N TYR A 20 17.62 24.38 -3.86
CA TYR A 20 17.79 22.94 -4.10
C TYR A 20 16.46 22.17 -3.99
N LYS A 21 15.35 22.84 -3.68
CA LYS A 21 14.04 22.20 -3.58
C LYS A 21 13.64 21.54 -4.91
N LEU A 22 13.15 20.31 -4.84
CA LEU A 22 12.58 19.58 -5.98
C LEU A 22 11.04 19.62 -5.92
N ASN A 23 10.39 19.37 -7.04
CA ASN A 23 8.93 19.40 -7.14
C ASN A 23 8.31 18.01 -7.00
N ASN A 24 8.94 16.98 -7.59
CA ASN A 24 8.26 15.70 -7.82
C ASN A 24 8.80 14.52 -7.03
N ALA A 25 9.98 14.61 -6.40
CA ALA A 25 10.59 13.46 -5.72
C ALA A 25 9.71 12.80 -4.63
N VAL A 26 8.88 13.57 -3.93
CA VAL A 26 7.89 13.04 -2.97
C VAL A 26 6.73 12.32 -3.68
N ASN A 27 6.24 12.88 -4.79
CA ASN A 27 5.18 12.27 -5.61
C ASN A 27 5.69 10.97 -6.24
N ASP A 28 6.91 10.98 -6.78
CA ASP A 28 7.54 9.81 -7.37
C ASP A 28 7.57 8.63 -6.38
N ALA A 29 8.07 8.90 -5.16
CA ALA A 29 8.13 7.91 -4.09
C ALA A 29 6.72 7.41 -3.70
N LYS A 30 5.73 8.30 -3.64
CA LYS A 30 4.34 7.94 -3.31
C LYS A 30 3.72 7.02 -4.35
N ASP A 31 3.87 7.35 -5.63
CA ASP A 31 3.25 6.59 -6.72
C ASP A 31 3.94 5.23 -6.93
N ILE A 32 5.27 5.16 -6.82
CA ILE A 32 6.02 3.90 -6.87
C ILE A 32 5.63 3.00 -5.69
N ALA A 33 5.48 3.55 -4.49
CA ALA A 33 5.02 2.80 -3.32
C ALA A 33 3.63 2.19 -3.56
N ALA A 34 2.69 2.98 -4.07
CA ALA A 34 1.33 2.52 -4.35
C ALA A 34 1.31 1.37 -5.37
N LYS A 35 2.11 1.46 -6.44
CA LYS A 35 2.22 0.39 -7.45
C LYS A 35 2.87 -0.87 -6.90
N LEU A 36 4.00 -0.74 -6.19
CA LEU A 36 4.70 -1.90 -5.63
C LEU A 36 3.85 -2.66 -4.62
N MET A 37 3.09 -1.97 -3.76
CA MET A 37 2.14 -2.63 -2.86
C MET A 37 1.08 -3.40 -3.64
N LYS A 38 0.48 -2.82 -4.68
CA LYS A 38 -0.50 -3.52 -5.51
C LYS A 38 0.08 -4.79 -6.17
N LEU A 39 1.39 -4.81 -6.37
CA LEU A 39 2.11 -5.94 -6.95
C LEU A 39 2.57 -6.96 -5.90
N GLY A 40 2.31 -6.75 -4.61
CA GLY A 40 2.62 -7.71 -3.55
C GLY A 40 3.86 -7.39 -2.72
N PHE A 41 4.50 -6.23 -2.89
CA PHE A 41 5.58 -5.80 -2.01
C PHE A 41 5.02 -5.34 -0.65
N ALA A 42 5.70 -5.70 0.44
CA ALA A 42 5.70 -4.88 1.64
C ALA A 42 6.50 -3.61 1.35
N VAL A 43 5.98 -2.44 1.73
CA VAL A 43 6.59 -1.15 1.35
C VAL A 43 6.77 -0.27 2.58
N LYS A 44 8.02 0.16 2.79
CA LYS A 44 8.38 1.23 3.71
C LYS A 44 8.70 2.48 2.90
N ARG A 45 7.85 3.50 3.01
CA ARG A 45 8.05 4.77 2.31
C ARG A 45 8.48 5.84 3.31
N VAL A 46 9.49 6.61 2.94
CA VAL A 46 9.97 7.73 3.75
C VAL A 46 10.19 8.93 2.85
N THR A 47 9.72 10.10 3.28
CA THR A 47 9.83 11.34 2.52
C THR A 47 10.56 12.40 3.33
N ASP A 48 11.33 13.24 2.66
CA ASP A 48 12.04 14.38 3.25
C ASP A 48 12.88 13.99 4.48
N CYS A 49 13.71 12.94 4.33
CA CYS A 49 14.54 12.41 5.39
C CYS A 49 15.68 13.37 5.76
N THR A 50 15.95 13.54 7.05
CA THR A 50 17.26 14.00 7.52
C THR A 50 18.27 12.86 7.42
N ILE A 51 19.57 13.15 7.56
CA ILE A 51 20.58 12.10 7.53
C ILE A 51 20.35 11.04 8.62
N GLU A 52 19.95 11.47 9.83
CA GLU A 52 19.64 10.57 10.94
C GLU A 52 18.46 9.65 10.62
N THR A 53 17.37 10.20 10.05
CA THR A 53 16.22 9.36 9.69
C THR A 53 16.53 8.48 8.49
N PHE A 54 17.36 8.92 7.54
CA PHE A 54 17.80 8.10 6.42
C PHE A 54 18.59 6.87 6.93
N GLU A 55 19.62 7.10 7.76
CA GLU A 55 20.45 6.04 8.33
C GLU A 55 19.63 5.01 9.10
N ARG A 56 18.74 5.49 9.98
CA ARG A 56 17.84 4.61 10.74
C ARG A 56 16.95 3.76 9.84
N ASN A 57 16.32 4.36 8.83
CA ASN A 57 15.40 3.65 7.95
C ASN A 57 16.11 2.60 7.07
N VAL A 58 17.32 2.88 6.58
CA VAL A 58 18.11 1.90 5.82
C VAL A 58 18.59 0.76 6.70
N SER A 59 19.03 1.04 7.93
CA SER A 59 19.44 0.00 8.87
C SER A 59 18.27 -0.93 9.25
N GLU A 60 17.11 -0.35 9.60
CA GLU A 60 15.89 -1.12 9.88
C GLU A 60 15.45 -1.94 8.67
N TYR A 61 15.50 -1.34 7.47
CA TYR A 61 15.21 -2.05 6.22
C TYR A 61 16.14 -3.26 6.02
N GLY A 62 17.46 -3.10 6.22
CA GLY A 62 18.42 -4.19 6.09
C GLY A 62 18.17 -5.35 7.06
N GLU A 63 17.76 -5.05 8.30
CA GLU A 63 17.41 -6.07 9.30
C GLU A 63 16.12 -6.81 8.95
N GLU A 64 15.06 -6.08 8.55
CA GLU A 64 13.79 -6.68 8.13
C GLU A 64 13.97 -7.52 6.85
N LEU A 65 14.80 -7.05 5.92
CA LEU A 65 15.00 -7.66 4.61
C LEU A 65 15.53 -9.11 4.69
N LYS A 66 16.18 -9.50 5.80
CA LYS A 66 16.63 -10.89 6.05
C LYS A 66 15.49 -11.92 6.00
N GLY A 67 14.25 -11.49 6.22
CA GLY A 67 13.05 -12.35 6.14
C GLY A 67 12.40 -12.42 4.75
N TYR A 68 12.99 -11.81 3.73
CA TYR A 68 12.38 -11.65 2.41
C TYR A 68 13.20 -12.29 1.28
N ASP A 69 12.52 -12.71 0.22
CA ASP A 69 13.17 -13.25 -0.99
C ASP A 69 13.72 -12.15 -1.91
N VAL A 70 13.06 -10.99 -1.94
CA VAL A 70 13.34 -9.88 -2.85
C VAL A 70 13.47 -8.56 -2.10
N GLY A 71 14.57 -7.85 -2.30
CA GLY A 71 14.78 -6.50 -1.80
C GLY A 71 14.67 -5.47 -2.91
N LEU A 72 13.91 -4.41 -2.69
CA LEU A 72 13.90 -3.23 -3.55
C LEU A 72 14.27 -1.97 -2.77
N PHE A 73 15.22 -1.19 -3.27
CA PHE A 73 15.50 0.16 -2.81
C PHE A 73 15.19 1.14 -3.93
N TYR A 74 14.35 2.13 -3.65
CA TYR A 74 14.04 3.22 -4.57
C TYR A 74 14.43 4.55 -3.93
N PHE A 75 15.08 5.42 -4.70
CA PHE A 75 15.39 6.78 -4.28
C PHE A 75 15.05 7.79 -5.37
N SER A 76 14.29 8.83 -5.02
CA SER A 76 14.12 10.05 -5.81
C SER A 76 14.61 11.27 -5.01
N GLY A 77 15.46 12.09 -5.62
CA GLY A 77 16.11 13.22 -4.94
C GLY A 77 17.39 13.70 -5.64
N HIS A 78 18.25 14.43 -4.93
CA HIS A 78 19.59 14.75 -5.46
C HIS A 78 20.56 13.60 -5.21
N GLY A 79 21.39 13.34 -6.22
CA GLY A 79 22.48 12.36 -6.15
C GLY A 79 23.81 13.04 -6.43
N LEU A 80 24.84 12.67 -5.66
CA LEU A 80 26.17 13.27 -5.77
C LEU A 80 27.22 12.20 -6.02
N GLN A 81 28.23 12.57 -6.80
CA GLN A 81 29.43 11.78 -7.00
C GLN A 81 30.63 12.51 -6.39
N SER A 82 31.43 11.80 -5.62
CA SER A 82 32.72 12.29 -5.16
C SER A 82 33.70 11.13 -5.04
N LYS A 83 34.90 11.31 -5.60
CA LYS A 83 36.02 10.34 -5.54
C LYS A 83 35.60 8.91 -5.94
N GLY A 84 34.75 8.78 -6.95
CA GLY A 84 34.28 7.48 -7.44
C GLY A 84 33.20 6.82 -6.56
N LYS A 85 32.68 7.52 -5.55
CA LYS A 85 31.59 7.06 -4.68
C LYS A 85 30.32 7.86 -4.92
N ASN A 86 29.19 7.18 -4.75
CA ASN A 86 27.85 7.73 -4.95
C ASN A 86 27.17 7.98 -3.61
N TYR A 87 26.59 9.18 -3.48
CA TYR A 87 25.90 9.63 -2.29
C TYR A 87 24.49 10.06 -2.63
N LEU A 88 23.53 9.66 -1.78
CA LEU A 88 22.13 10.05 -1.82
C LEU A 88 21.92 11.14 -0.79
N THR A 89 21.34 12.27 -1.18
CA THR A 89 21.24 13.42 -0.27
C THR A 89 20.03 13.33 0.63
N ALA A 90 20.18 13.74 1.88
CA ALA A 90 19.12 14.05 2.83
C ALA A 90 18.69 15.53 2.70
N ILE A 91 17.52 15.90 3.23
CA ILE A 91 17.04 17.29 3.14
C ILE A 91 17.94 18.28 3.90
N ASP A 92 18.70 17.79 4.89
CA ASP A 92 19.67 18.53 5.68
C ASP A 92 21.12 18.34 5.19
N THR A 93 21.32 17.75 4.00
CA THR A 93 22.65 17.69 3.37
C THR A 93 23.21 19.10 3.16
N ASN A 94 24.43 19.31 3.64
CA ASN A 94 25.12 20.57 3.54
C ASN A 94 25.94 20.65 2.25
N PHE A 95 25.43 21.40 1.27
CA PHE A 95 26.03 21.64 -0.04
C PHE A 95 27.06 22.80 -0.05
N ASN A 96 27.74 23.11 1.05
CA ASN A 96 28.75 24.18 1.07
C ASN A 96 30.11 23.74 0.55
N ASP A 97 30.51 22.51 0.85
CA ASP A 97 31.79 21.92 0.48
C ASP A 97 31.70 20.39 0.44
N GLU A 98 32.68 19.76 -0.20
CA GLU A 98 32.74 18.31 -0.39
C GLU A 98 32.76 17.54 0.94
N ALA A 99 33.52 18.01 1.94
CA ALA A 99 33.64 17.32 3.23
C ALA A 99 32.33 17.40 4.04
N SER A 100 31.60 18.51 3.92
CA SER A 100 30.27 18.66 4.50
C SER A 100 29.25 17.73 3.86
N VAL A 101 29.27 17.60 2.53
CA VAL A 101 28.44 16.61 1.81
C VAL A 101 28.75 15.19 2.29
N HIS A 102 30.02 14.81 2.36
CA HIS A 102 30.42 13.46 2.82
C HIS A 102 29.90 13.11 4.21
N ARG A 103 29.74 14.11 5.10
CA ARG A 103 29.23 13.91 6.46
C ARG A 103 27.71 13.94 6.56
N THR A 104 27.02 14.48 5.56
CA THR A 104 25.58 14.80 5.66
C THR A 104 24.76 14.23 4.50
N ALA A 105 25.37 13.41 3.65
CA ALA A 105 24.73 12.63 2.62
C ALA A 105 24.99 11.14 2.87
N TYR A 106 24.07 10.30 2.43
CA TYR A 106 24.11 8.87 2.68
C TYR A 106 24.90 8.14 1.59
N TYR A 107 25.88 7.32 1.96
CA TYR A 107 26.68 6.57 0.99
C TYR A 107 25.87 5.40 0.40
N LEU A 108 25.68 5.38 -0.92
CA LEU A 108 24.90 4.34 -1.61
C LEU A 108 25.49 2.93 -1.39
N GLY A 109 26.80 2.83 -1.16
CA GLY A 109 27.43 1.54 -0.88
C GLY A 109 26.92 0.88 0.41
N GLU A 110 26.50 1.66 1.40
CA GLU A 110 25.89 1.11 2.62
C GLU A 110 24.55 0.42 2.30
N VAL A 111 23.71 1.02 1.45
CA VAL A 111 22.46 0.38 0.99
C VAL A 111 22.75 -0.96 0.35
N ILE A 112 23.74 -0.99 -0.56
CA ILE A 112 24.15 -2.20 -1.25
C ILE A 112 24.64 -3.25 -0.25
N GLU A 113 25.43 -2.86 0.74
CA GLU A 113 25.96 -3.76 1.78
C GLU A 113 24.84 -4.37 2.63
N TYR A 114 23.89 -3.56 3.13
CA TYR A 114 22.73 -4.06 3.86
C TYR A 114 21.92 -5.08 3.03
N MET A 115 21.69 -4.79 1.75
CA MET A 115 20.96 -5.70 0.85
C MET A 115 21.75 -7.00 0.56
N GLN A 116 23.08 -6.95 0.52
CA GLN A 116 23.92 -8.14 0.39
C GLN A 116 23.92 -8.99 1.66
N VAL A 117 24.03 -8.37 2.84
CA VAL A 117 24.01 -9.04 4.14
C VAL A 117 22.66 -9.73 4.39
N ALA A 118 21.57 -9.19 3.86
CA ALA A 118 20.25 -9.81 3.94
C ALA A 118 20.13 -11.13 3.16
N GLN A 119 21.06 -11.43 2.23
CA GLN A 119 21.09 -12.67 1.44
C GLN A 119 19.79 -12.99 0.68
N THR A 120 19.08 -11.95 0.24
CA THR A 120 17.92 -12.09 -0.65
C THR A 120 18.31 -12.77 -1.96
N LYS A 121 17.33 -13.36 -2.65
CA LYS A 121 17.54 -13.97 -3.97
C LYS A 121 17.76 -12.90 -5.04
N ILE A 122 17.05 -11.78 -4.91
CA ILE A 122 17.01 -10.69 -5.88
C ILE A 122 17.09 -9.35 -5.14
N ASN A 123 18.01 -8.49 -5.57
CA ASN A 123 18.14 -7.12 -5.10
C ASN A 123 17.94 -6.14 -6.26
N ILE A 124 17.05 -5.18 -6.09
CA ILE A 124 16.71 -4.19 -7.11
C ILE A 124 16.95 -2.81 -6.51
N ILE A 125 17.86 -2.03 -7.11
CA ILE A 125 18.13 -0.66 -6.69
C ILE A 125 17.73 0.25 -7.85
N ILE A 126 16.83 1.19 -7.60
CA ILE A 126 16.32 2.13 -8.61
C ILE A 126 16.60 3.55 -8.12
N LEU A 127 17.38 4.29 -8.90
CA LEU A 127 17.83 5.64 -8.54
C LEU A 127 17.31 6.64 -9.55
N ASP A 128 16.27 7.37 -9.16
CA ASP A 128 15.76 8.56 -9.86
C ASP A 128 16.39 9.83 -9.30
N ALA A 129 17.71 9.90 -9.39
CA ALA A 129 18.47 10.99 -8.83
C ALA A 129 18.91 11.97 -9.92
N CYS A 130 18.58 13.25 -9.74
CA CYS A 130 19.13 14.32 -10.57
C CYS A 130 20.65 14.35 -10.38
N ARG A 131 21.39 14.25 -11.50
CA ARG A 131 22.86 14.31 -11.57
C ARG A 131 23.39 15.73 -11.71
N ASP A 132 22.60 16.74 -11.36
CA ASP A 132 23.18 18.07 -11.14
C ASP A 132 23.91 17.98 -9.82
N ASN A 133 25.23 18.17 -9.85
CA ASN A 133 26.01 18.30 -8.64
C ASN A 133 25.82 19.75 -8.14
N PRO A 134 25.02 20.01 -7.08
CA PRO A 134 24.89 21.34 -6.49
C PRO A 134 26.23 21.98 -6.05
N LEU A 135 27.33 21.22 -5.98
CA LEU A 135 28.69 21.73 -5.77
C LEU A 135 29.46 22.06 -7.07
N ALA A 136 29.01 21.62 -8.25
CA ALA A 136 29.73 21.83 -9.51
C ALA A 136 29.89 23.31 -9.88
N ASP A 137 28.95 24.17 -9.47
CA ASP A 137 29.05 25.63 -9.63
C ASP A 137 30.22 26.25 -8.82
N LYS A 138 30.67 25.58 -7.74
CA LYS A 138 31.64 26.13 -6.78
C LYS A 138 33.02 25.47 -6.82
N TYR A 139 33.12 24.19 -7.21
CA TYR A 139 34.39 23.45 -7.16
C TYR A 139 34.59 22.57 -8.40
N ARG A 140 35.54 22.96 -9.28
CA ARG A 140 35.89 22.22 -10.52
C ARG A 140 36.51 20.83 -10.29
N SER A 141 36.93 20.52 -9.06
CA SER A 141 37.58 19.26 -8.68
C SER A 141 36.59 18.13 -8.34
N ILE A 142 35.29 18.45 -8.29
CA ILE A 142 34.21 17.47 -8.17
C ILE A 142 33.62 17.38 -9.58
N GLY A 143 33.66 16.19 -10.19
CA GLY A 143 33.28 16.02 -11.59
C GLY A 143 31.93 16.65 -11.92
N SER A 144 31.82 17.23 -13.12
CA SER A 144 30.53 17.61 -13.72
C SER A 144 29.75 16.39 -14.24
N GLU A 145 30.33 15.21 -14.10
CA GLU A 145 29.79 13.92 -14.52
C GLU A 145 29.01 13.33 -13.33
N GLY A 146 27.82 12.77 -13.60
CA GLY A 146 26.92 12.27 -12.56
C GLY A 146 27.42 11.07 -11.74
N LEU A 147 26.51 10.20 -11.29
CA LEU A 147 26.89 9.06 -10.43
C LEU A 147 27.99 8.18 -11.07
N ALA A 148 28.98 7.81 -10.25
CA ALA A 148 30.11 6.96 -10.62
C ALA A 148 29.62 5.56 -11.03
N PRO A 149 30.36 4.87 -11.92
CA PRO A 149 30.12 3.45 -12.19
C PRO A 149 30.17 2.62 -10.91
N ILE A 150 29.24 1.68 -10.75
CA ILE A 150 29.18 0.75 -9.62
C ILE A 150 29.19 -0.68 -10.12
N HIS A 151 29.88 -1.57 -9.40
CA HIS A 151 29.76 -3.00 -9.62
C HIS A 151 28.53 -3.55 -8.88
N ALA A 152 27.56 -4.10 -9.61
CA ALA A 152 26.39 -4.75 -9.03
C ALA A 152 26.80 -6.10 -8.43
N PRO A 153 26.54 -6.36 -7.13
CA PRO A 153 26.75 -7.68 -6.55
C PRO A 153 25.93 -8.78 -7.24
N LYS A 154 26.32 -10.04 -7.00
CA LYS A 154 25.55 -11.21 -7.44
C LYS A 154 24.10 -11.12 -6.95
N GLY A 155 23.15 -11.32 -7.85
CA GLY A 155 21.72 -11.21 -7.55
C GLY A 155 21.18 -9.78 -7.57
N THR A 156 22.00 -8.77 -7.89
CA THR A 156 21.60 -7.37 -7.86
C THR A 156 21.46 -6.77 -9.26
N ILE A 157 20.44 -5.93 -9.43
CA ILE A 157 20.34 -4.95 -10.52
C ILE A 157 20.31 -3.54 -9.92
N ILE A 158 21.06 -2.62 -10.53
CA ILE A 158 21.08 -1.20 -10.17
C ILE A 158 20.71 -0.40 -11.41
N ALA A 159 19.54 0.23 -11.38
CA ALA A 159 18.98 1.03 -12.46
C ALA A 159 19.04 2.52 -12.14
N PHE A 160 19.48 3.32 -13.09
CA PHE A 160 19.67 4.76 -12.99
C PHE A 160 18.77 5.47 -14.00
N SER A 161 18.18 6.59 -13.59
CA SER A 161 17.30 7.38 -14.45
C SER A 161 17.98 7.95 -15.70
N THR A 162 19.31 8.03 -15.72
CA THR A 162 20.08 8.53 -16.86
C THR A 162 21.51 7.96 -16.91
N SER A 163 22.16 8.08 -18.07
CA SER A 163 23.50 7.55 -18.37
C SER A 163 24.62 8.38 -17.72
N PRO A 164 25.82 7.80 -17.50
CA PRO A 164 27.03 8.55 -17.14
C PRO A 164 27.20 9.83 -17.98
N GLY A 165 27.26 10.99 -17.32
CA GLY A 165 27.43 12.30 -17.97
C GLY A 165 26.15 13.00 -18.45
N GLU A 166 24.98 12.36 -18.43
CA GLU A 166 23.69 12.97 -18.80
C GLU A 166 22.90 13.46 -17.57
N LYS A 167 21.97 14.41 -17.80
CA LYS A 167 21.09 14.97 -16.75
C LYS A 167 19.71 14.32 -16.80
N ALA A 168 19.12 14.09 -15.62
CA ALA A 168 17.72 13.69 -15.49
C ALA A 168 16.85 14.92 -15.23
N LYS A 169 15.59 14.90 -15.68
CA LYS A 169 14.62 15.95 -15.35
C LYS A 169 13.71 15.51 -14.20
N ASP A 170 13.63 16.35 -13.17
CA ASP A 170 12.67 16.21 -12.06
C ASP A 170 11.21 16.35 -12.53
N SER A 171 10.95 16.91 -13.73
CA SER A 171 9.59 17.05 -14.28
C SER A 171 9.47 16.55 -15.71
N GLY A 172 8.25 16.10 -16.06
CA GLY A 172 7.92 15.76 -17.45
C GLY A 172 6.85 14.67 -17.62
N SER A 173 6.32 14.10 -16.54
CA SER A 173 5.22 13.12 -16.63
C SER A 173 4.11 13.43 -15.61
N GLY A 174 3.35 14.50 -15.88
CA GLY A 174 2.34 14.99 -14.94
C GLY A 174 2.99 15.49 -13.63
N ASN A 175 2.65 14.85 -12.52
CA ASN A 175 3.20 15.15 -11.19
C ASN A 175 4.47 14.35 -10.84
N ASN A 176 5.02 13.60 -11.80
CA ASN A 176 6.19 12.75 -11.63
C ASN A 176 7.33 13.15 -12.57
N SER A 177 8.54 12.67 -12.26
CA SER A 177 9.68 12.72 -13.17
C SER A 177 9.40 11.91 -14.46
N ILE A 178 10.18 12.14 -15.52
CA ILE A 178 10.06 11.34 -16.76
C ILE A 178 10.37 9.86 -16.49
N TYR A 179 11.40 9.60 -15.67
CA TYR A 179 11.84 8.23 -15.39
C TYR A 179 10.81 7.48 -14.54
N THR A 180 10.32 8.12 -13.48
CA THR A 180 9.27 7.54 -12.64
C THR A 180 7.98 7.35 -13.40
N GLY A 181 7.56 8.32 -14.21
CA GLY A 181 6.40 8.17 -15.09
C GLY A 181 6.52 6.95 -16.02
N ALA A 182 7.70 6.73 -16.61
CA ALA A 182 7.96 5.56 -17.45
C ALA A 182 7.95 4.24 -16.66
N LEU A 183 8.56 4.19 -15.45
CA LEU A 183 8.49 3.03 -14.56
C LEU A 183 7.03 2.67 -14.25
N LEU A 184 6.24 3.65 -13.81
CA LEU A 184 4.83 3.47 -13.43
C LEU A 184 3.97 2.97 -14.60
N ASN A 185 4.29 3.38 -15.83
CA ASN A 185 3.58 2.95 -17.04
C ASN A 185 3.81 1.46 -17.37
N HIS A 186 4.97 0.91 -17.03
CA HIS A 186 5.35 -0.46 -17.41
C HIS A 186 5.33 -1.47 -16.26
N ILE A 187 5.32 -1.04 -15.00
CA ILE A 187 5.53 -1.95 -13.85
C ILE A 187 4.41 -2.97 -13.66
N GLU A 188 3.22 -2.68 -14.18
CA GLU A 188 2.07 -3.58 -14.17
C GLU A 188 2.00 -4.47 -15.42
N ASP A 189 2.94 -4.38 -16.36
CA ASP A 189 2.95 -5.26 -17.54
C ASP A 189 3.13 -6.72 -17.10
N ALA A 190 2.13 -7.55 -17.44
CA ALA A 190 2.11 -8.93 -16.99
C ALA A 190 3.23 -9.76 -17.65
N ASN A 191 3.92 -10.56 -16.84
CA ASN A 191 4.92 -11.54 -17.27
C ASN A 191 6.08 -10.97 -18.09
N ILE A 192 6.49 -9.74 -17.81
CA ILE A 192 7.70 -9.14 -18.39
C ILE A 192 8.92 -9.35 -17.47
N PRO A 193 10.00 -10.01 -17.96
CA PRO A 193 11.25 -10.13 -17.22
C PRO A 193 11.84 -8.76 -16.89
N LEU A 194 12.52 -8.65 -15.75
CA LEU A 194 13.04 -7.39 -15.22
C LEU A 194 13.93 -6.62 -16.21
N GLU A 195 14.77 -7.31 -16.97
CA GLU A 195 15.65 -6.70 -17.98
C GLU A 195 14.85 -6.12 -19.15
N GLU A 196 13.80 -6.83 -19.60
CA GLU A 196 12.91 -6.34 -20.67
C GLU A 196 12.04 -5.19 -20.16
N PHE A 197 11.62 -5.23 -18.89
CA PHE A 197 10.94 -4.12 -18.23
C PHE A 197 11.80 -2.85 -18.27
N PHE A 198 13.05 -2.91 -17.82
CA PHE A 198 13.95 -1.75 -17.86
C PHE A 198 14.28 -1.30 -19.28
N LYS A 199 14.36 -2.22 -20.24
CA LYS A 199 14.51 -1.87 -21.66
C LYS A 199 13.32 -1.06 -22.18
N ARG A 200 12.08 -1.42 -21.82
CA ARG A 200 10.87 -0.64 -22.18
C ARG A 200 10.88 0.74 -21.54
N VAL A 201 11.22 0.81 -20.24
CA VAL A 201 11.39 2.06 -19.51
C VAL A 201 12.40 2.96 -20.21
N ARG A 202 13.56 2.42 -20.62
CA ARG A 202 14.58 3.16 -21.37
C ARG A 202 14.04 3.74 -22.67
N THR A 203 13.29 2.95 -23.44
CA THR A 203 12.65 3.44 -24.68
C THR A 203 11.70 4.60 -24.39
N SER A 204 10.81 4.47 -23.41
CA SER A 204 9.89 5.56 -23.06
C SER A 204 10.62 6.81 -22.56
N VAL A 205 11.68 6.66 -21.77
CA VAL A 205 12.48 7.80 -21.27
C VAL A 205 13.18 8.51 -22.41
N PHE A 206 13.76 7.75 -23.36
CA PHE A 206 14.40 8.31 -24.54
C PHE A 206 13.40 9.11 -25.38
N ASP A 207 12.23 8.54 -25.67
CA ASP A 207 11.20 9.19 -26.49
C ASP A 207 10.61 10.43 -25.81
N LEU A 208 10.22 10.31 -24.53
CA LEU A 208 9.61 11.41 -23.76
C LEU A 208 10.59 12.55 -23.45
N SER A 209 11.88 12.30 -23.54
CA SER A 209 12.92 13.31 -23.33
C SER A 209 13.42 13.95 -24.63
N ASP A 210 12.84 13.61 -25.79
CA ASP A 210 13.35 13.98 -27.13
C ASP A 210 14.82 13.53 -27.34
N GLY A 211 15.17 12.34 -26.83
CA GLY A 211 16.51 11.78 -26.89
C GLY A 211 17.54 12.45 -25.98
N LYS A 212 17.10 13.25 -24.99
CA LYS A 212 18.01 13.99 -24.07
C LYS A 212 18.38 13.21 -22.82
N GLN A 213 17.69 12.11 -22.54
CA GLN A 213 17.89 11.27 -21.36
C GLN A 213 17.85 9.80 -21.77
N THR A 214 18.88 9.05 -21.43
CA THR A 214 18.93 7.58 -21.64
C THR A 214 19.15 6.87 -20.32
N SER A 215 18.19 6.10 -19.82
CA SER A 215 18.37 5.31 -18.57
C SER A 215 19.38 4.18 -18.74
N TRP A 216 20.00 3.76 -17.63
CA TRP A 216 21.10 2.81 -17.62
C TRP A 216 21.02 1.83 -16.45
N GLU A 217 21.45 0.58 -16.65
CA GLU A 217 21.39 -0.47 -15.64
C GLU A 217 22.71 -1.26 -15.55
N HIS A 218 23.10 -1.61 -14.33
CA HIS A 218 24.11 -2.63 -14.05
C HIS A 218 23.42 -3.86 -13.46
N THR A 219 23.60 -5.02 -14.10
CA THR A 219 22.96 -6.27 -13.64
C THR A 219 24.00 -7.36 -13.41
N SER A 220 23.81 -8.07 -12.31
CA SER A 220 24.38 -9.40 -12.03
C SER A 220 23.29 -10.32 -11.50
N LEU A 221 22.05 -10.08 -11.95
CA LEU A 221 20.86 -10.87 -11.64
C LEU A 221 21.04 -12.31 -12.13
N ILE A 222 20.56 -13.27 -11.34
CA ILE A 222 20.56 -14.68 -11.70
C ILE A 222 19.13 -15.19 -11.66
N GLY A 223 18.68 -15.77 -12.78
CA GLY A 223 17.29 -16.14 -12.97
C GLY A 223 16.43 -14.97 -13.43
N ASN A 224 15.12 -15.18 -13.45
CA ASN A 224 14.16 -14.18 -13.92
C ASN A 224 13.36 -13.62 -12.74
N PHE A 225 13.14 -12.31 -12.74
CA PHE A 225 12.16 -11.64 -11.89
C PHE A 225 11.13 -10.92 -12.75
N PHE A 226 9.90 -10.85 -12.24
CA PHE A 226 8.75 -10.23 -12.89
C PHE A 226 8.02 -9.41 -11.82
N PHE A 227 7.78 -8.12 -12.10
CA PHE A 227 6.97 -7.30 -11.19
C PHE A 227 5.53 -7.79 -11.12
N ASN A 228 4.94 -8.20 -12.25
CA ASN A 228 3.57 -8.67 -12.33
C ASN A 228 3.44 -10.06 -12.97
N SER A 229 3.73 -11.13 -12.22
CA SER A 229 3.45 -12.51 -12.64
C SER A 229 2.57 -13.28 -11.64
N GLY A 230 2.09 -12.60 -10.59
CA GLY A 230 1.45 -13.24 -9.44
C GLY A 230 2.42 -14.01 -8.55
N GLN A 231 3.74 -13.83 -8.70
CA GLN A 231 4.74 -14.49 -7.88
C GLN A 231 4.94 -13.85 -6.51
N LEU A 232 4.51 -12.61 -6.27
CA LEU A 232 4.76 -11.91 -5.01
C LEU A 232 3.62 -12.09 -4.00
N ILE A 233 3.97 -12.25 -2.73
CA ILE A 233 3.05 -12.27 -1.58
C ILE A 233 3.57 -11.34 -0.49
N HIS A 234 2.64 -10.74 0.27
CA HIS A 234 2.98 -9.68 1.24
C HIS A 234 3.57 -10.17 2.55
N SER A 235 3.36 -11.44 2.93
CA SER A 235 3.69 -11.92 4.27
C SER A 235 4.34 -13.31 4.20
N PRO A 236 5.58 -13.47 4.72
CA PRO A 236 6.29 -14.76 4.76
C PRO A 236 5.71 -15.76 5.77
N ASP A 237 4.97 -15.27 6.78
CA ASP A 237 4.70 -16.05 8.00
C ASP A 237 3.24 -16.49 8.17
N LEU A 238 2.49 -16.56 7.07
CA LEU A 238 1.12 -17.09 7.14
C LEU A 238 1.17 -18.61 7.38
N PRO A 239 0.57 -19.14 8.48
CA PRO A 239 0.61 -20.57 8.80
C PRO A 239 -0.44 -21.36 7.99
N TYR A 240 -0.68 -20.97 6.75
CA TYR A 240 -1.70 -21.53 5.88
C TYR A 240 -1.11 -21.93 4.53
N ARG A 241 -1.72 -22.91 3.87
CA ARG A 241 -1.35 -23.26 2.51
C ARG A 241 -1.55 -22.08 1.55
N ASP A 242 -0.65 -21.96 0.58
CA ASP A 242 -0.67 -20.90 -0.44
C ASP A 242 -2.01 -20.79 -1.19
N ASP A 243 -2.65 -21.94 -1.46
CA ASP A 243 -3.94 -22.03 -2.16
C ASP A 243 -5.14 -21.53 -1.31
N CYS A 244 -4.94 -21.38 0.00
CA CYS A 244 -5.92 -20.81 0.92
C CYS A 244 -5.67 -19.31 1.15
N ILE A 245 -4.42 -18.86 0.99
CA ILE A 245 -4.00 -17.45 1.04
C ILE A 245 -4.33 -16.75 -0.29
N SER A 246 -4.08 -17.41 -1.41
CA SER A 246 -4.58 -17.04 -2.73
C SER A 246 -5.79 -17.92 -3.04
N ASP A 247 -6.95 -17.55 -2.49
CA ASP A 247 -8.23 -18.27 -2.68
C ASP A 247 -8.55 -18.47 -4.18
N LYS A 248 -8.10 -17.57 -5.05
CA LYS A 248 -8.19 -17.76 -6.50
C LYS A 248 -7.53 -19.04 -7.02
N ASP A 249 -6.44 -19.47 -6.39
CA ASP A 249 -5.65 -20.63 -6.78
C ASP A 249 -6.13 -21.93 -6.11
N PHE A 250 -7.17 -21.87 -5.27
CA PHE A 250 -7.73 -23.04 -4.58
C PHE A 250 -8.24 -24.11 -5.56
N ILE A 251 -7.75 -25.33 -5.39
CA ILE A 251 -8.20 -26.51 -6.14
C ILE A 251 -8.74 -27.54 -5.15
N SER A 252 -10.00 -27.93 -5.33
CA SER A 252 -10.65 -28.96 -4.49
C SER A 252 -9.94 -30.31 -4.62
N SER A 253 -9.68 -30.94 -3.48
CA SER A 253 -9.27 -32.35 -3.37
C SER A 253 -10.46 -33.32 -3.34
N GLY A 254 -11.70 -32.79 -3.37
CA GLY A 254 -12.94 -33.57 -3.26
C GLY A 254 -13.41 -33.80 -1.83
N SER A 255 -12.74 -33.23 -0.82
CA SER A 255 -13.16 -33.33 0.59
C SER A 255 -14.55 -32.72 0.82
N ALA A 256 -15.20 -33.08 1.94
CA ALA A 256 -16.50 -32.50 2.29
C ALA A 256 -16.44 -30.97 2.44
N VAL A 257 -15.37 -30.43 3.03
CA VAL A 257 -15.20 -28.98 3.17
C VAL A 257 -14.85 -28.30 1.84
N ASP A 258 -14.09 -28.96 0.96
CA ASP A 258 -13.73 -28.40 -0.34
C ASP A 258 -14.95 -28.24 -1.25
N ASN A 259 -15.89 -29.20 -1.19
CA ASN A 259 -17.15 -29.13 -1.92
C ASN A 259 -18.02 -27.97 -1.40
N ILE A 260 -18.04 -27.76 -0.08
CA ILE A 260 -18.72 -26.62 0.54
C ILE A 260 -18.08 -25.30 0.08
N ILE A 261 -16.75 -25.19 0.10
CA ILE A 261 -16.03 -23.99 -0.38
C ILE A 261 -16.33 -23.73 -1.86
N THR A 262 -16.31 -24.77 -2.69
CA THR A 262 -16.64 -24.66 -4.13
C THR A 262 -18.06 -24.15 -4.36
N GLU A 263 -19.03 -24.62 -3.57
CA GLU A 263 -20.42 -24.12 -3.62
C GLU A 263 -20.54 -22.68 -3.09
N MET A 264 -19.78 -22.28 -2.08
CA MET A 264 -19.75 -20.88 -1.61
C MET A 264 -19.23 -19.92 -2.69
N LYS A 265 -18.25 -20.35 -3.48
CA LYS A 265 -17.63 -19.57 -4.57
C LYS A 265 -18.48 -19.46 -5.83
N SER A 266 -19.64 -20.12 -5.89
CA SER A 266 -20.41 -20.23 -7.13
C SER A 266 -21.17 -18.97 -7.55
N HIS A 267 -21.23 -17.95 -6.69
CA HIS A 267 -22.06 -16.75 -6.88
C HIS A 267 -23.54 -17.07 -7.16
N ASP A 268 -24.01 -18.21 -6.66
CA ASP A 268 -25.38 -18.69 -6.79
C ASP A 268 -25.96 -18.81 -5.38
N TRP A 269 -26.92 -17.95 -5.09
CA TRP A 269 -27.53 -17.84 -3.78
C TRP A 269 -28.05 -19.18 -3.24
N TYR A 270 -28.63 -20.03 -4.09
CA TYR A 270 -29.19 -21.32 -3.66
C TYR A 270 -28.09 -22.31 -3.29
N LYS A 271 -27.01 -22.35 -4.07
CA LYS A 271 -25.83 -23.18 -3.79
C LYS A 271 -25.11 -22.69 -2.53
N GLN A 272 -24.92 -21.38 -2.40
CA GLN A 272 -24.29 -20.76 -1.22
C GLN A 272 -25.07 -21.06 0.06
N LYS A 273 -26.39 -20.88 0.05
CA LYS A 273 -27.25 -21.23 1.18
C LYS A 273 -27.14 -22.72 1.54
N ALA A 274 -27.16 -23.61 0.54
CA ALA A 274 -27.02 -25.04 0.77
C ALA A 274 -25.64 -25.40 1.35
N ALA A 275 -24.58 -24.77 0.87
CA ALA A 275 -23.21 -24.93 1.37
C ALA A 275 -23.10 -24.55 2.85
N ILE A 276 -23.67 -23.39 3.23
CA ILE A 276 -23.67 -22.93 4.62
C ILE A 276 -24.45 -23.90 5.54
N ALA A 277 -25.57 -24.45 5.05
CA ALA A 277 -26.31 -25.47 5.79
C ALA A 277 -25.47 -26.73 6.03
N LYS A 278 -24.74 -27.20 5.01
CA LYS A 278 -23.81 -28.34 5.13
C LYS A 278 -22.64 -28.02 6.09
N LEU A 279 -22.08 -26.82 6.01
CA LEU A 279 -21.00 -26.37 6.90
C LEU A 279 -21.42 -26.39 8.37
N ASN A 280 -22.65 -25.99 8.66
CA ASN A 280 -23.17 -26.01 10.03
C ASN A 280 -23.28 -27.42 10.62
N GLN A 281 -23.43 -28.45 9.77
CA GLN A 281 -23.50 -29.86 10.16
C GLN A 281 -22.11 -30.52 10.22
N LEU A 282 -21.09 -29.93 9.59
CA LEU A 282 -19.74 -30.47 9.57
C LEU A 282 -19.04 -30.25 10.91
N SER A 283 -18.34 -31.27 11.40
CA SER A 283 -17.57 -31.17 12.65
C SER A 283 -16.32 -30.31 12.43
N PRO A 284 -16.06 -29.26 13.25
CA PRO A 284 -14.84 -28.47 13.14
C PRO A 284 -13.53 -29.28 13.22
N ALA A 285 -13.56 -30.43 13.92
CA ALA A 285 -12.41 -31.31 14.09
C ALA A 285 -12.01 -32.04 12.79
N THR A 286 -12.89 -32.10 11.79
CA THR A 286 -12.59 -32.75 10.50
C THR A 286 -12.01 -31.79 9.47
N ILE A 287 -11.80 -30.53 9.83
CA ILE A 287 -11.31 -29.47 8.94
C ILE A 287 -9.91 -29.06 9.41
N ASP A 288 -8.91 -29.13 8.54
CA ASP A 288 -7.57 -28.62 8.85
C ASP A 288 -7.55 -27.08 8.93
N ASP A 289 -6.50 -26.53 9.53
CA ASP A 289 -6.46 -25.10 9.85
C ASP A 289 -6.43 -24.18 8.62
N SER A 290 -5.82 -24.61 7.52
CA SER A 290 -5.83 -23.86 6.24
C SER A 290 -7.23 -23.86 5.62
N SER A 291 -7.93 -25.00 5.65
CA SER A 291 -9.30 -25.08 5.17
C SER A 291 -10.27 -24.30 6.07
N LYS A 292 -10.06 -24.26 7.39
CA LYS A 292 -10.81 -23.38 8.31
C LYS A 292 -10.62 -21.90 7.95
N PHE A 293 -9.39 -21.49 7.68
CA PHE A 293 -9.07 -20.14 7.21
C PHE A 293 -9.81 -19.81 5.91
N LEU A 294 -9.75 -20.70 4.92
CA LEU A 294 -10.43 -20.51 3.65
C LEU A 294 -11.97 -20.46 3.77
N VAL A 295 -12.54 -21.26 4.68
CA VAL A 295 -13.97 -21.18 5.04
C VAL A 295 -14.31 -19.79 5.57
N GLY A 296 -13.50 -19.24 6.47
CA GLY A 296 -13.71 -17.90 7.03
C GLY A 296 -13.75 -16.81 5.96
N ARG A 297 -12.80 -16.86 5.03
CA ARG A 297 -12.76 -15.95 3.88
C ARG A 297 -14.04 -16.03 3.05
N ASN A 298 -14.43 -17.23 2.67
CA ASN A 298 -15.59 -17.44 1.80
C ASN A 298 -16.91 -17.10 2.48
N ILE A 299 -17.06 -17.28 3.80
CA ILE A 299 -18.23 -16.80 4.53
C ILE A 299 -18.37 -15.29 4.41
N LEU A 300 -17.28 -14.54 4.58
CA LEU A 300 -17.33 -13.08 4.42
C LEU A 300 -17.66 -12.70 2.98
N GLN A 301 -17.07 -13.36 1.97
CA GLN A 301 -17.39 -13.10 0.57
C GLN A 301 -18.88 -13.32 0.25
N VAL A 302 -19.46 -14.41 0.76
CA VAL A 302 -20.88 -14.75 0.57
C VAL A 302 -21.79 -13.77 1.33
N ALA A 303 -21.40 -13.34 2.53
CA ALA A 303 -22.13 -12.33 3.31
C ALA A 303 -22.09 -10.94 2.64
N ASP A 304 -20.94 -10.56 2.08
CA ASP A 304 -20.73 -9.33 1.29
C ASP A 304 -21.55 -9.36 -0.01
N GLY A 305 -21.73 -10.55 -0.59
CA GLY A 305 -22.70 -10.85 -1.66
C GLY A 305 -24.18 -10.84 -1.20
N THR A 306 -24.44 -10.42 0.03
CA THR A 306 -25.76 -10.27 0.66
C THR A 306 -26.52 -11.55 1.00
N GLU A 307 -25.90 -12.75 0.90
CA GLU A 307 -26.58 -14.01 1.23
C GLU A 307 -27.00 -14.03 2.71
N ARG A 308 -28.29 -14.30 2.96
CA ARG A 308 -28.91 -14.13 4.27
C ARG A 308 -28.35 -15.03 5.37
N SER A 309 -27.97 -16.25 5.03
CA SER A 309 -27.43 -17.22 6.00
C SER A 309 -26.02 -16.82 6.45
N ALA A 310 -25.19 -16.35 5.51
CA ALA A 310 -23.86 -15.81 5.80
C ALA A 310 -23.94 -14.47 6.55
N LEU A 311 -24.85 -13.57 6.16
CA LEU A 311 -25.12 -12.35 6.92
C LEU A 311 -25.56 -12.66 8.35
N TRP A 312 -26.39 -13.68 8.54
CA TRP A 312 -26.79 -14.11 9.87
C TRP A 312 -25.58 -14.61 10.69
N ILE A 313 -24.68 -15.37 10.07
CA ILE A 313 -23.42 -15.81 10.71
C ILE A 313 -22.60 -14.61 11.17
N ILE A 314 -22.32 -13.64 10.29
CA ILE A 314 -21.47 -12.49 10.63
C ILE A 314 -22.13 -11.60 11.70
N ASN A 315 -23.45 -11.45 11.70
CA ASN A 315 -24.16 -10.69 12.72
C ASN A 315 -24.25 -11.43 14.09
N ASN A 316 -24.03 -12.74 14.12
CA ASN A 316 -24.03 -13.58 15.32
C ASN A 316 -22.67 -14.28 15.52
N LEU A 317 -21.59 -13.58 15.12
CA LEU A 317 -20.29 -14.20 14.88
C LEU A 317 -19.69 -14.86 16.11
N ASP A 318 -19.80 -14.25 17.29
CA ASP A 318 -19.26 -14.82 18.54
C ASP A 318 -19.83 -16.22 18.81
N THR A 319 -21.16 -16.35 18.83
CA THR A 319 -21.84 -17.63 19.02
C THR A 319 -21.43 -18.65 17.97
N TRP A 320 -21.41 -18.23 16.70
CA TRP A 320 -21.17 -19.16 15.59
C TRP A 320 -19.71 -19.62 15.49
N VAL A 321 -18.75 -18.72 15.72
CA VAL A 321 -17.32 -18.98 15.53
C VAL A 321 -16.70 -19.69 16.73
N SER A 322 -17.32 -19.62 17.91
CA SER A 322 -16.85 -20.23 19.16
C SER A 322 -16.50 -21.73 19.03
N LYS A 323 -17.27 -22.49 18.23
CA LYS A 323 -17.03 -23.94 18.00
C LYS A 323 -15.74 -24.24 17.22
N TYR A 324 -15.14 -23.24 16.59
CA TYR A 324 -13.87 -23.36 15.86
C TYR A 324 -12.67 -22.92 16.70
N SER A 325 -12.88 -22.42 17.93
CA SER A 325 -11.81 -21.97 18.81
C SER A 325 -11.10 -23.15 19.48
N VAL A 326 -9.79 -23.26 19.29
CA VAL A 326 -8.94 -24.28 19.93
C VAL A 326 -7.73 -23.59 20.53
N ASN A 327 -7.51 -23.71 21.85
CA ASN A 327 -6.38 -23.08 22.57
C ASN A 327 -6.22 -21.56 22.30
N GLY A 328 -7.35 -20.86 22.16
CA GLY A 328 -7.40 -19.42 21.85
C GLY A 328 -7.13 -19.06 20.38
N GLU A 329 -6.82 -20.04 19.52
CA GLU A 329 -6.74 -19.85 18.07
C GLU A 329 -8.11 -19.99 17.44
N ASN A 330 -8.41 -19.14 16.45
CA ASN A 330 -9.61 -19.29 15.64
C ASN A 330 -9.30 -19.00 14.16
N HIS A 331 -8.96 -20.04 13.42
CA HIS A 331 -8.55 -19.91 12.01
C HIS A 331 -9.69 -19.42 11.11
N VAL A 332 -10.95 -19.71 11.45
CA VAL A 332 -12.10 -19.17 10.70
C VAL A 332 -12.20 -17.66 10.88
N LEU A 333 -12.06 -17.15 12.12
CA LEU A 333 -12.02 -15.70 12.37
C LEU A 333 -10.81 -15.04 11.71
N ASN A 334 -9.64 -15.71 11.70
CA ASN A 334 -8.46 -15.23 10.97
C ASN A 334 -8.77 -15.05 9.47
N GLY A 335 -9.48 -15.99 8.86
CA GLY A 335 -9.94 -15.91 7.47
C GLY A 335 -10.93 -14.78 7.22
N ILE A 336 -11.91 -14.59 8.11
CA ILE A 336 -12.87 -13.48 8.03
C ILE A 336 -12.14 -12.14 8.09
N LEU A 337 -11.26 -11.96 9.08
CA LEU A 337 -10.47 -10.74 9.25
C LEU A 337 -9.57 -10.49 8.04
N TYR A 338 -8.91 -11.53 7.52
CA TYR A 338 -8.03 -11.43 6.36
C TYR A 338 -8.79 -10.99 5.10
N GLU A 339 -9.98 -11.54 4.83
CA GLU A 339 -10.76 -11.22 3.63
C GLU A 339 -11.25 -9.75 3.58
N ILE A 340 -11.37 -9.08 4.74
CA ILE A 340 -11.68 -7.65 4.81
C ILE A 340 -10.60 -6.83 4.09
N TYR A 341 -9.34 -7.20 4.27
CA TYR A 341 -8.17 -6.39 3.91
C TYR A 341 -7.38 -6.91 2.72
N PHE A 342 -7.49 -8.21 2.41
CA PHE A 342 -6.75 -8.86 1.34
C PHE A 342 -7.71 -9.45 0.30
N ASN A 343 -7.33 -9.37 -0.98
CA ASN A 343 -8.13 -9.80 -2.11
C ASN A 343 -7.99 -11.31 -2.39
N PRO A 344 -8.70 -11.88 -3.38
CA PRO A 344 -8.62 -13.30 -3.70
C PRO A 344 -7.21 -13.80 -4.06
N GLU A 345 -6.31 -12.92 -4.51
CA GLU A 345 -4.90 -13.21 -4.78
C GLU A 345 -4.00 -13.14 -3.52
N GLY A 346 -4.54 -12.77 -2.36
CA GLY A 346 -3.77 -12.55 -1.13
C GLY A 346 -3.06 -11.19 -1.06
N VAL A 347 -3.46 -10.25 -1.91
CA VAL A 347 -2.87 -8.90 -2.04
C VAL A 347 -3.69 -7.87 -1.26
N PHE A 348 -3.04 -6.91 -0.60
CA PHE A 348 -3.70 -5.86 0.17
C PHE A 348 -4.64 -5.01 -0.72
N ARG A 349 -5.86 -4.74 -0.24
CA ARG A 349 -6.94 -4.11 -1.02
C ARG A 349 -6.78 -2.60 -1.26
N ASN A 350 -5.88 -1.92 -0.54
CA ASN A 350 -5.55 -0.49 -0.67
C ASN A 350 -6.74 0.40 -1.06
N GLY A 351 -7.76 0.46 -0.19
CA GLY A 351 -8.97 1.27 -0.38
C GLY A 351 -10.22 0.50 -0.83
N ASN A 352 -10.07 -0.66 -1.49
CA ASN A 352 -11.20 -1.50 -1.93
C ASN A 352 -11.55 -2.60 -0.91
N TYR A 353 -11.63 -2.22 0.36
CA TYR A 353 -11.85 -3.13 1.49
C TYR A 353 -13.26 -3.73 1.52
N LYS A 354 -13.42 -4.96 2.03
CA LYS A 354 -14.72 -5.56 2.34
C LYS A 354 -15.21 -5.15 3.73
N SER A 355 -15.40 -3.85 3.92
CA SER A 355 -15.65 -3.25 5.24
C SER A 355 -17.13 -3.18 5.63
N ASP A 356 -18.06 -3.58 4.77
CA ASP A 356 -19.51 -3.43 5.01
C ASP A 356 -19.97 -4.16 6.28
N LEU A 357 -19.26 -5.21 6.68
CA LEU A 357 -19.53 -6.00 7.89
C LEU A 357 -18.48 -5.81 8.99
N LEU A 358 -17.56 -4.85 8.84
CA LEU A 358 -16.43 -4.63 9.76
C LEU A 358 -16.88 -4.35 11.20
N GLU A 359 -17.96 -3.57 11.39
CA GLU A 359 -18.52 -3.30 12.71
C GLU A 359 -18.96 -4.58 13.44
N ALA A 360 -19.58 -5.53 12.72
CA ALA A 360 -20.01 -6.79 13.31
C ALA A 360 -18.81 -7.67 13.72
N VAL A 361 -17.78 -7.71 12.89
CA VAL A 361 -16.55 -8.48 13.16
C VAL A 361 -15.76 -7.86 14.31
N CYS A 362 -15.55 -6.54 14.32
CA CYS A 362 -14.76 -5.85 15.35
C CYS A 362 -15.42 -5.83 16.74
N LYS A 363 -16.70 -6.18 16.88
CA LYS A 363 -17.30 -6.41 18.22
C LYS A 363 -16.57 -7.50 19.01
N LEU A 364 -15.92 -8.45 18.34
CA LEU A 364 -15.19 -9.54 18.98
C LEU A 364 -13.81 -9.09 19.51
N GLN A 365 -13.32 -7.90 19.16
CA GLN A 365 -11.96 -7.46 19.49
C GLN A 365 -11.68 -7.31 21.00
N THR A 366 -12.73 -7.10 21.80
CA THR A 366 -12.64 -6.98 23.25
C THR A 366 -12.84 -8.33 23.96
N ASN A 367 -13.20 -9.38 23.23
CA ASN A 367 -13.39 -10.72 23.77
C ASN A 367 -12.04 -11.44 23.87
N LYS A 368 -11.69 -11.84 25.09
CA LYS A 368 -10.41 -12.49 25.40
C LYS A 368 -10.18 -13.80 24.64
N SER A 369 -11.26 -14.49 24.25
CA SER A 369 -11.18 -15.75 23.49
C SER A 369 -10.67 -15.58 22.07
N TYR A 370 -10.66 -14.35 21.53
CA TYR A 370 -10.28 -14.06 20.14
C TYR A 370 -9.06 -13.14 20.02
N ILE A 371 -8.36 -12.84 21.13
CA ILE A 371 -7.19 -11.97 21.17
C ILE A 371 -6.18 -12.33 20.07
N LYS A 372 -5.87 -13.62 19.92
CA LYS A 372 -4.89 -14.09 18.94
C LYS A 372 -5.29 -13.82 17.49
N SER A 373 -6.59 -13.85 17.17
CA SER A 373 -7.07 -13.49 15.83
C SER A 373 -6.89 -12.00 15.53
N PHE A 374 -7.06 -11.15 16.54
CA PHE A 374 -6.82 -9.72 16.41
C PHE A 374 -5.32 -9.36 16.40
N GLU A 375 -4.48 -10.13 17.10
CA GLU A 375 -3.02 -10.04 16.96
C GLU A 375 -2.56 -10.49 15.57
N PHE A 376 -3.11 -11.61 15.08
CA PHE A 376 -2.86 -12.11 13.73
C PHE A 376 -3.12 -11.04 12.68
N ILE A 377 -4.32 -10.45 12.64
CA ILE A 377 -4.64 -9.46 11.60
C ILE A 377 -3.85 -8.16 11.78
N LYS A 378 -3.61 -7.73 13.02
CA LYS A 378 -2.76 -6.56 13.30
C LYS A 378 -1.36 -6.75 12.71
N ASN A 379 -0.76 -7.93 12.90
CA ASN A 379 0.55 -8.24 12.36
C ASN A 379 0.54 -8.24 10.82
N GLN A 380 -0.49 -8.81 10.20
CA GLN A 380 -0.63 -8.79 8.74
C GLN A 380 -0.84 -7.37 8.18
N LEU A 381 -1.44 -6.47 8.96
CA LEU A 381 -1.68 -5.08 8.56
C LEU A 381 -0.53 -4.13 8.88
N SER A 382 0.43 -4.55 9.72
CA SER A 382 1.56 -3.72 10.15
C SER A 382 2.35 -3.13 8.97
N PRO A 383 2.65 -3.87 7.87
CA PRO A 383 3.34 -3.31 6.71
C PRO A 383 2.55 -2.23 5.96
N PHE A 384 1.25 -2.09 6.24
CA PHE A 384 0.34 -1.17 5.55
C PHE A 384 -0.20 -0.07 6.46
N GLN A 385 0.41 0.16 7.64
CA GLN A 385 -0.09 1.12 8.62
C GLN A 385 -0.23 2.56 8.07
N ASP A 386 0.61 2.92 7.10
CA ASP A 386 0.55 4.22 6.43
C ASP A 386 -0.58 4.30 5.41
N TYR A 387 -1.22 3.19 5.04
CA TYR A 387 -2.25 3.11 4.01
C TYR A 387 -3.64 2.76 4.56
N ILE A 388 -3.76 2.65 5.88
CA ILE A 388 -5.00 2.30 6.56
C ILE A 388 -5.26 3.25 7.74
N PHE A 389 -6.51 3.68 7.90
CA PHE A 389 -6.89 4.61 8.97
C PHE A 389 -7.19 3.91 10.31
N TYR A 390 -7.42 2.60 10.28
CA TYR A 390 -7.80 1.82 11.45
C TYR A 390 -7.28 0.38 11.35
N ILE A 391 -6.55 -0.04 12.38
CA ILE A 391 -6.04 -1.40 12.50
C ILE A 391 -6.81 -2.08 13.65
N PRO A 392 -7.58 -3.15 13.39
CA PRO A 392 -8.19 -3.96 14.43
C PRO A 392 -7.14 -4.53 15.38
N GLY A 393 -7.47 -4.61 16.67
CA GLY A 393 -6.52 -5.09 17.68
C GLY A 393 -7.14 -5.11 19.08
N ILE A 394 -6.35 -5.57 20.05
CA ILE A 394 -6.76 -5.65 21.48
C ILE A 394 -6.92 -4.26 22.10
N SER A 395 -6.19 -3.27 21.60
CA SER A 395 -6.26 -1.88 22.05
C SER A 395 -6.24 -0.96 20.83
N PRO A 396 -7.32 -0.96 20.04
CA PRO A 396 -7.36 -0.21 18.80
C PRO A 396 -7.51 1.27 19.11
N LYS A 397 -6.81 2.11 18.34
CA LYS A 397 -6.97 3.56 18.40
C LYS A 397 -8.22 3.94 17.60
N ALA A 398 -9.07 4.78 18.18
CA ALA A 398 -10.20 5.35 17.46
C ALA A 398 -9.70 6.29 16.34
N CYS A 399 -10.36 6.28 15.20
CA CYS A 399 -10.07 7.16 14.08
C CYS A 399 -10.83 8.48 14.28
N ALA A 400 -10.11 9.58 14.50
CA ALA A 400 -10.69 10.91 14.59
C ALA A 400 -10.70 11.59 13.22
N ILE A 401 -11.84 12.18 12.86
CA ILE A 401 -12.04 12.91 11.61
C ILE A 401 -12.64 14.28 11.91
N GLU A 402 -12.03 15.33 11.36
CA GLU A 402 -12.55 16.68 11.41
C GLU A 402 -13.27 17.03 10.11
N ILE A 403 -14.52 17.49 10.21
CA ILE A 403 -15.34 17.86 9.07
C ILE A 403 -15.65 19.36 9.15
N LYS A 404 -15.36 20.06 8.05
CA LYS A 404 -15.77 21.46 7.88
C LYS A 404 -16.71 21.56 6.69
N GLY A 405 -17.78 22.33 6.87
CA GLY A 405 -18.73 22.62 5.81
C GLY A 405 -19.51 23.89 6.05
N GLU A 406 -20.42 24.17 5.13
CA GLU A 406 -21.29 25.34 5.14
C GLU A 406 -22.76 24.92 5.05
N GLU A 407 -23.65 25.84 5.43
CA GLU A 407 -25.09 25.63 5.25
C GLU A 407 -25.49 26.06 3.85
N GLU A 408 -26.28 25.23 3.18
CA GLU A 408 -26.88 25.50 1.88
C GLU A 408 -28.40 25.31 1.98
N ILE A 409 -29.18 26.19 1.35
CA ILE A 409 -30.64 26.08 1.32
C ILE A 409 -31.04 25.43 0.00
N PHE A 410 -31.95 24.46 0.08
CA PHE A 410 -32.53 23.83 -1.10
C PHE A 410 -34.06 23.77 -1.00
N LEU A 411 -34.72 23.79 -2.16
CA LEU A 411 -36.17 23.65 -2.24
C LEU A 411 -36.54 22.18 -2.44
N ALA A 412 -37.37 21.66 -1.53
CA ALA A 412 -37.94 20.32 -1.65
C ALA A 412 -39.44 20.36 -1.39
N SER A 413 -40.22 19.97 -2.40
CA SER A 413 -41.69 20.02 -2.38
C SER A 413 -42.22 21.41 -2.03
N GLY A 414 -41.61 22.46 -2.60
CA GLY A 414 -42.02 23.86 -2.38
C GLY A 414 -41.69 24.44 -1.00
N LYS A 415 -40.89 23.74 -0.19
CA LYS A 415 -40.41 24.22 1.12
C LYS A 415 -38.90 24.34 1.13
N GLU A 416 -38.39 25.41 1.72
CA GLU A 416 -36.97 25.58 2.02
C GLU A 416 -36.53 24.55 3.07
N ARG A 417 -35.38 23.93 2.83
CA ARG A 417 -34.72 22.97 3.71
C ARG A 417 -33.23 23.26 3.78
N LYS A 418 -32.60 22.79 4.86
CA LYS A 418 -31.18 23.00 5.10
C LYS A 418 -30.37 21.77 4.72
N ALA A 419 -29.31 21.97 3.95
CA ALA A 419 -28.27 20.99 3.67
C ALA A 419 -26.94 21.45 4.27
N PHE A 420 -26.12 20.49 4.69
CA PHE A 420 -24.73 20.75 5.07
C PHE A 420 -23.83 20.36 3.90
N LYS A 421 -23.18 21.33 3.27
CA LYS A 421 -22.21 21.10 2.21
C LYS A 421 -20.85 20.88 2.82
N VAL A 422 -20.37 19.64 2.78
CA VAL A 422 -19.03 19.28 3.23
C VAL A 422 -18.02 19.99 2.34
N LYS A 423 -17.01 20.63 2.92
CA LYS A 423 -15.95 21.36 2.21
C LYS A 423 -14.55 20.82 2.48
N SER A 424 -14.35 20.15 3.60
CA SER A 424 -13.07 19.61 4.02
C SER A 424 -13.31 18.47 4.99
N ILE A 425 -12.51 17.41 4.85
CA ILE A 425 -12.47 16.27 5.75
C ILE A 425 -11.01 16.00 6.04
N LYS A 426 -10.64 16.12 7.32
CA LYS A 426 -9.26 15.95 7.75
C LYS A 426 -9.09 14.79 8.71
N HIS A 427 -7.89 14.24 8.70
CA HIS A 427 -7.38 13.30 9.68
C HIS A 427 -5.96 13.75 10.06
N GLU A 428 -5.71 14.00 11.34
CA GLU A 428 -4.38 14.42 11.82
C GLU A 428 -3.81 15.64 11.06
N ASN A 429 -4.68 16.62 10.75
CA ASN A 429 -4.42 17.82 9.95
C ASN A 429 -4.21 17.61 8.43
N VAL A 430 -4.20 16.36 7.96
CA VAL A 430 -4.11 16.01 6.54
C VAL A 430 -5.48 16.13 5.88
N GLU A 431 -5.57 16.85 4.76
CA GLU A 431 -6.80 16.92 3.95
C GLU A 431 -7.00 15.61 3.19
N LEU A 432 -8.17 15.00 3.35
CA LEU A 432 -8.50 13.73 2.74
C LEU A 432 -9.43 13.86 1.53
N MET A 433 -10.23 14.92 1.49
CA MET A 433 -11.26 15.10 0.47
C MET A 433 -10.72 15.98 -0.66
N GLU A 434 -10.90 15.52 -1.90
CA GLU A 434 -10.70 16.40 -3.06
C GLU A 434 -11.72 17.54 -3.08
N PRO A 435 -11.34 18.73 -3.59
CA PRO A 435 -12.29 19.82 -3.76
C PRO A 435 -13.37 19.44 -4.78
N TYR A 436 -14.52 20.11 -4.71
CA TYR A 436 -15.53 20.02 -5.76
C TYR A 436 -14.92 20.47 -7.09
N LYS A 437 -15.25 19.76 -8.17
CA LYS A 437 -14.95 20.22 -9.52
C LYS A 437 -15.81 21.45 -9.83
N ASP A 438 -15.32 22.33 -10.69
CA ASP A 438 -15.94 23.63 -11.03
C ASP A 438 -17.36 23.56 -11.62
N ASP A 439 -17.85 22.36 -11.91
CA ASP A 439 -19.20 22.13 -12.41
C ASP A 439 -20.16 21.91 -11.23
N GLU A 440 -21.02 22.91 -10.98
CA GLU A 440 -21.95 23.02 -9.84
C GLU A 440 -22.92 21.83 -9.71
N TRP A 441 -23.03 20.98 -10.74
CA TRP A 441 -23.94 19.84 -10.80
C TRP A 441 -23.36 18.52 -10.26
N ASN A 442 -22.06 18.44 -9.96
CA ASN A 442 -21.41 17.20 -9.50
C ASN A 442 -21.51 17.01 -7.96
N VAL A 443 -22.72 17.02 -7.43
CA VAL A 443 -22.98 16.96 -5.98
C VAL A 443 -24.00 15.86 -5.65
N ALA A 444 -23.60 14.96 -4.77
CA ALA A 444 -24.48 13.92 -4.23
C ALA A 444 -25.17 14.42 -2.96
N MET A 445 -26.49 14.24 -2.92
CA MET A 445 -27.32 14.58 -1.77
C MET A 445 -27.70 13.33 -0.96
N VAL A 446 -27.02 13.13 0.17
CA VAL A 446 -27.19 11.94 1.03
C VAL A 446 -27.80 12.29 2.39
N SER A 447 -28.38 11.31 3.07
CA SER A 447 -28.74 11.42 4.47
C SER A 447 -27.49 11.40 5.37
N LYS A 448 -27.64 11.82 6.62
CA LYS A 448 -26.58 11.73 7.62
C LYS A 448 -26.08 10.29 7.80
N ASP A 449 -26.98 9.31 7.85
CA ASP A 449 -26.60 7.91 8.05
C ASP A 449 -25.89 7.33 6.83
N GLU A 450 -26.33 7.66 5.60
CA GLU A 450 -25.61 7.31 4.37
C GLU A 450 -24.22 7.95 4.33
N PHE A 451 -24.10 9.23 4.74
CA PHE A 451 -22.82 9.91 4.82
C PHE A 451 -21.87 9.22 5.82
N MET A 452 -22.35 8.93 7.03
CA MET A 452 -21.56 8.22 8.05
C MET A 452 -21.17 6.81 7.61
N THR A 453 -22.06 6.11 6.91
CA THR A 453 -21.78 4.77 6.35
C THR A 453 -20.70 4.86 5.27
N THR A 454 -20.80 5.85 4.39
CA THR A 454 -19.82 6.11 3.33
C THR A 454 -18.45 6.46 3.93
N LEU A 455 -18.39 7.29 4.97
CA LEU A 455 -17.16 7.59 5.70
C LEU A 455 -16.53 6.33 6.28
N CYS A 456 -17.30 5.50 7.00
CA CYS A 456 -16.80 4.26 7.58
C CYS A 456 -16.24 3.31 6.51
N LYS A 457 -16.92 3.21 5.35
CA LYS A 457 -16.50 2.38 4.23
C LYS A 457 -15.19 2.85 3.62
N GLN A 458 -15.08 4.14 3.32
CA GLN A 458 -13.87 4.68 2.69
C GLN A 458 -12.65 4.68 3.62
N LEU A 459 -12.87 4.88 4.92
CA LEU A 459 -11.80 4.86 5.90
C LEU A 459 -11.49 3.42 6.39
N CYS A 460 -12.32 2.44 6.06
CA CYS A 460 -12.28 1.08 6.63
C CYS A 460 -12.28 1.07 8.17
N VAL A 461 -13.21 1.83 8.77
CA VAL A 461 -13.31 2.01 10.22
C VAL A 461 -14.67 1.51 10.69
N PRO A 462 -14.75 0.69 11.75
CA PRO A 462 -16.04 0.34 12.36
C PRO A 462 -16.69 1.60 12.96
N LYS A 463 -18.01 1.72 12.84
CA LYS A 463 -18.76 2.91 13.30
C LYS A 463 -18.49 3.24 14.77
N SER A 464 -18.30 2.23 15.61
CA SER A 464 -17.95 2.38 17.02
C SER A 464 -16.56 2.99 17.28
N MET A 465 -15.66 2.98 16.29
CA MET A 465 -14.30 3.51 16.36
C MET A 465 -14.10 4.81 15.58
N LEU A 466 -15.12 5.27 14.83
CA LEU A 466 -15.08 6.54 14.13
C LEU A 466 -15.56 7.69 15.05
N ARG A 467 -14.68 8.67 15.27
CA ARG A 467 -14.99 9.89 16.03
C ARG A 467 -15.03 11.07 15.08
N VAL A 468 -16.18 11.73 14.97
CA VAL A 468 -16.36 12.87 14.06
C VAL A 468 -16.54 14.15 14.86
N SER A 469 -15.69 15.14 14.55
CA SER A 469 -15.83 16.53 14.99
C SER A 469 -16.28 17.37 13.80
N CYS A 470 -17.32 18.18 13.96
CA CYS A 470 -17.86 18.99 12.88
C CYS A 470 -18.03 20.46 13.32
N ASN A 471 -17.80 21.41 12.42
CA ASN A 471 -18.00 22.84 12.72
C ASN A 471 -19.48 23.25 12.87
N LYS A 472 -20.42 22.34 12.57
CA LYS A 472 -21.87 22.48 12.79
C LYS A 472 -22.46 21.14 13.24
N ASP A 473 -23.55 21.15 14.03
CA ASP A 473 -24.22 19.89 14.37
C ASP A 473 -24.95 19.34 13.14
N LEU A 474 -24.51 18.18 12.65
CA LEU A 474 -25.10 17.52 11.49
C LEU A 474 -26.57 17.13 11.70
N LYS A 475 -27.10 17.14 12.94
CA LYS A 475 -28.52 16.93 13.23
C LYS A 475 -29.41 18.09 12.78
N ASP A 476 -28.85 19.28 12.59
CA ASP A 476 -29.60 20.49 12.19
C ASP A 476 -29.92 20.51 10.68
N PHE A 477 -29.39 19.55 9.92
CA PHE A 477 -29.49 19.51 8.47
C PHE A 477 -30.32 18.32 8.00
N ASN A 478 -31.18 18.56 7.01
CA ASN A 478 -32.00 17.51 6.41
C ASN A 478 -31.17 16.58 5.50
N LYS A 479 -30.11 17.11 4.90
CA LYS A 479 -29.27 16.45 3.90
C LYS A 479 -27.82 16.89 4.02
N ILE A 480 -26.92 16.05 3.54
CA ILE A 480 -25.50 16.32 3.42
C ILE A 480 -25.15 16.35 1.93
N TYR A 481 -24.46 17.39 1.50
CA TYR A 481 -23.88 17.49 0.16
C TYR A 481 -22.42 17.09 0.20
N ILE A 482 -22.07 16.13 -0.66
CA ILE A 482 -20.71 15.65 -0.90
C ILE A 482 -20.43 15.67 -2.42
N PRO A 483 -19.17 15.70 -2.87
CA PRO A 483 -18.84 15.52 -4.29
C PRO A 483 -19.44 14.23 -4.86
N ASP A 484 -19.92 14.21 -6.11
CA ASP A 484 -20.45 12.98 -6.74
C ASP A 484 -19.42 11.86 -6.84
N SER A 485 -18.16 12.22 -7.00
CA SER A 485 -17.02 11.29 -7.01
C SER A 485 -16.37 11.14 -5.63
N PHE A 486 -17.13 11.35 -4.55
CA PHE A 486 -16.64 11.37 -3.18
C PHE A 486 -15.70 10.19 -2.92
N LYS A 487 -14.43 10.51 -2.69
CA LYS A 487 -13.38 9.59 -2.31
C LYS A 487 -12.45 10.30 -1.34
N LEU A 488 -12.06 9.58 -0.30
CA LEU A 488 -11.05 10.00 0.66
C LEU A 488 -9.73 9.34 0.30
N TYR A 489 -8.68 10.15 0.29
CA TYR A 489 -7.32 9.70 0.06
C TYR A 489 -6.47 10.13 1.25
N ARG A 490 -5.60 9.25 1.74
CA ARG A 490 -4.54 9.72 2.64
C ARG A 490 -3.55 10.53 1.79
N GLN A 491 -3.69 11.85 1.80
CA GLN A 491 -2.71 12.73 1.17
C GLN A 491 -1.50 12.85 2.08
N ASP A 492 -0.66 11.81 2.12
CA ASP A 492 0.67 11.98 2.69
C ASP A 492 1.51 12.89 1.77
#